data_AF-A0A3A5W472-F1
#
_entry.id   AF-A0A3A5W472-F1
#
_cell.length_a   1.000
_cell.length_b   1.000
_cell.length_c   1.000
_cell.angle_alpha   90.00
_cell.angle_beta   90.00
_cell.angle_gamma   90.00
#
_symmetry.space_group_name_H-M   'P 1'
#
loop_
_entity.id
_entity.type
_entity.pdbx_description
1 polymer ?
#
loop_
_entity_poly.entity_id
_entity_poly.type
_entity_poly.pdbx_seq_one_letter_code
_entity_poly.pdbx_strand_id
1 'polypeptide(L)'
;MDTEPEVQERIKEWTKHCIAFIEAGGKGEVGKMISSANRRIIEAKVGECCPTCDTIMTPTTKRGRQPKKGESPEPTSITVEHVVSRTLGGNNKLDNLVAMCHQCNMYRNATMTKLIPGYAQMHGRQLTDVERDKVGRFIEWSIRTIRTPSTKIDPECSELFAAFIAKSKSKTTAGKKQTYDGVKNPVAGSSSEPMPNRNDMQQLLEVLHEIRDTQKAILELMVRPKKHRLRSWFKGVFGKKKDKNPATISTPKLLEKTKKTVKKTSKKKTPSVQIQTEQVLASPEDFEQTIRNVLEGREPMMLAVLGNQLKKYQEKNQWKHTGTEAFLVMHGFQKKSGLKKAILSKMENEVIIEGVAPRQTISLKMKEEESVHEETVHVETVQDETVQEATLQEKPEEPLIELNLQSFQAACIAVINEPMSPATFALRLGAHASVLCLSEISAKEFAHQCGIAKSWSLLKSLRTHLSDRVVVDGIGTAATIAPIDSA
;
A
#
# COMPACT_ATOMS: atom_id res chain seq x y z
N MET A 1 -3.08 -24.11 -21.27
CA MET A 1 -1.66 -24.47 -21.20
C MET A 1 -0.99 -23.82 -22.39
N ASP A 2 0.14 -23.16 -22.18
CA ASP A 2 0.92 -22.57 -23.28
C ASP A 2 1.70 -23.70 -23.98
N THR A 3 1.96 -23.55 -25.28
CA THR A 3 2.82 -24.48 -26.03
C THR A 3 4.30 -24.30 -25.67
N GLU A 4 5.14 -25.31 -25.86
CA GLU A 4 6.59 -25.19 -25.54
C GLU A 4 7.27 -24.01 -26.27
N PRO A 5 7.01 -23.73 -27.56
CA PRO A 5 7.58 -22.55 -28.22
C PRO A 5 7.13 -21.22 -27.60
N GLU A 6 5.85 -21.11 -27.18
CA GLU A 6 5.35 -19.90 -26.51
C GLU A 6 6.02 -19.70 -25.15
N VAL A 7 6.25 -20.78 -24.41
CA VAL A 7 6.93 -20.74 -23.11
C VAL A 7 8.39 -20.35 -23.26
N GLN A 8 9.09 -20.92 -24.24
CA GLN A 8 10.47 -20.57 -24.54
C GLN A 8 10.62 -19.09 -24.91
N GLU A 9 9.73 -18.57 -25.75
CA GLU A 9 9.77 -17.15 -26.12
C GLU A 9 9.49 -16.26 -24.91
N ARG A 10 8.51 -16.60 -24.06
CA ARG A 10 8.27 -15.88 -22.80
C ARG A 10 9.48 -15.90 -21.88
N ILE A 11 10.15 -17.05 -21.71
CA ILE A 11 11.35 -17.17 -20.88
C ILE A 11 12.43 -16.23 -21.40
N LYS A 12 12.70 -16.25 -22.71
CA LYS A 12 13.69 -15.39 -23.35
C LYS A 12 13.37 -13.90 -23.17
N GLU A 13 12.13 -13.49 -23.42
CA GLU A 13 11.69 -12.10 -23.26
C GLU A 13 11.81 -11.64 -21.81
N TRP A 14 11.32 -12.42 -20.86
CA TRP A 14 11.36 -12.08 -19.44
C TRP A 14 12.77 -12.08 -18.88
N THR A 15 13.63 -13.04 -19.23
CA THR A 15 15.02 -13.07 -18.79
C THR A 15 15.76 -11.81 -19.27
N LYS A 16 15.62 -11.45 -20.55
CA LYS A 16 16.20 -10.21 -21.10
C LYS A 16 15.67 -8.98 -20.35
N HIS A 17 14.36 -8.91 -20.11
CA HIS A 17 13.74 -7.80 -19.41
C HIS A 17 14.24 -7.67 -17.95
N CYS A 18 14.30 -8.78 -17.22
CA CYS A 18 14.70 -8.81 -15.81
C CYS A 18 16.15 -8.37 -15.63
N ILE A 19 17.05 -8.89 -16.47
CA ILE A 19 18.45 -8.48 -16.48
C ILE A 19 18.56 -6.97 -16.71
N ALA A 20 17.93 -6.44 -17.76
CA ALA A 20 17.94 -5.01 -18.04
C ALA A 20 17.35 -4.16 -16.90
N PHE A 21 16.28 -4.64 -16.26
CA PHE A 21 15.65 -3.97 -15.12
C PHE A 21 16.58 -3.89 -13.90
N ILE A 22 17.26 -4.99 -13.57
CA ILE A 22 18.20 -5.05 -12.45
C ILE A 22 19.38 -4.10 -12.71
N GLU A 23 19.99 -4.18 -13.90
CA GLU A 23 21.13 -3.35 -14.29
C GLU A 23 20.78 -1.85 -14.30
N ALA A 24 19.54 -1.49 -14.66
CA ALA A 24 19.04 -0.11 -14.64
C ALA A 24 18.72 0.43 -13.22
N GLY A 25 18.94 -0.35 -12.16
CA GLY A 25 18.71 0.09 -10.78
C GLY A 25 17.29 -0.13 -10.27
N GLY A 26 16.50 -0.98 -10.92
CA GLY A 26 15.18 -1.39 -10.41
C GLY A 26 14.13 -0.27 -10.35
N LYS A 27 14.31 0.80 -11.13
CA LYS A 27 13.40 1.97 -11.12
C LYS A 27 12.11 1.67 -11.87
N GLY A 28 10.98 2.17 -11.35
CA GLY A 28 9.73 2.33 -12.11
C GLY A 28 8.63 1.30 -11.86
N GLU A 29 8.93 0.10 -11.36
CA GLU A 29 7.89 -0.89 -11.01
C GLU A 29 7.71 -1.06 -9.50
N VAL A 30 8.71 -0.76 -8.67
CA VAL A 30 8.63 -0.85 -7.20
C VAL A 30 7.62 0.20 -6.68
N GLY A 31 6.65 -0.25 -5.87
CA GLY A 31 5.62 0.62 -5.25
C GLY A 31 4.27 0.67 -5.99
N LYS A 32 4.19 0.28 -7.26
CA LYS A 32 2.89 0.16 -7.95
C LYS A 32 2.02 -0.92 -7.29
N MET A 33 0.73 -0.65 -7.09
CA MET A 33 -0.22 -1.64 -6.57
C MET A 33 -0.83 -2.45 -7.72
N ILE A 34 -1.18 -3.72 -7.46
CA ILE A 34 -2.00 -4.52 -8.38
C ILE A 34 -3.38 -3.86 -8.45
N SER A 35 -3.89 -3.63 -9.66
CA SER A 35 -5.21 -3.03 -9.84
C SER A 35 -6.29 -3.87 -9.15
N SER A 36 -7.30 -3.22 -8.58
CA SER A 36 -8.42 -3.92 -7.93
C SER A 36 -9.15 -4.86 -8.90
N ALA A 37 -9.23 -4.50 -10.19
CA ALA A 37 -9.80 -5.34 -11.24
C ALA A 37 -9.00 -6.64 -11.44
N ASN A 38 -7.67 -6.56 -11.60
CA ASN A 38 -6.82 -7.75 -11.76
C ASN A 38 -6.85 -8.62 -10.51
N ARG A 39 -6.79 -8.00 -9.32
CA ARG A 39 -6.91 -8.70 -8.05
C ARG A 39 -8.21 -9.50 -7.97
N ARG A 40 -9.36 -8.91 -8.33
CA ARG A 40 -10.66 -9.60 -8.34
C ARG A 40 -10.69 -10.79 -9.31
N ILE A 41 -10.06 -10.67 -10.48
CA ILE A 41 -9.97 -11.77 -11.45
C ILE A 41 -9.20 -12.95 -10.85
N ILE A 42 -8.07 -12.69 -10.19
CA ILE A 42 -7.25 -13.74 -9.58
C ILE A 42 -7.94 -14.33 -8.34
N GLU A 43 -8.49 -13.50 -7.46
CA GLU A 43 -9.21 -13.93 -6.26
C GLU A 43 -10.52 -14.68 -6.56
N ALA A 44 -11.04 -14.61 -7.79
CA ALA A 44 -12.19 -15.43 -8.23
C ALA A 44 -11.83 -16.92 -8.39
N LYS A 45 -10.54 -17.26 -8.41
CA LYS A 45 -10.03 -18.64 -8.50
C LYS A 45 -10.00 -19.39 -7.17
N VAL A 46 -10.57 -18.83 -6.11
CA VAL A 46 -10.77 -19.58 -4.85
C VAL A 46 -11.57 -20.86 -5.14
N GLY A 47 -11.10 -21.99 -4.59
CA GLY A 47 -11.64 -23.31 -4.87
C GLY A 47 -10.94 -24.06 -6.00
N GLU A 48 -10.11 -23.40 -6.81
CA GLU A 48 -9.22 -24.07 -7.75
C GLU A 48 -7.97 -24.64 -7.04
N CYS A 49 -7.33 -25.65 -7.65
CA CYS A 49 -6.02 -26.13 -7.19
C CYS A 49 -4.93 -25.09 -7.45
N CYS A 50 -3.94 -25.03 -6.56
CA CYS A 50 -2.74 -24.23 -6.77
C CYS A 50 -1.99 -24.72 -8.02
N PRO A 51 -1.45 -23.84 -8.88
CA PRO A 51 -0.75 -24.26 -10.10
C PRO A 51 0.56 -25.00 -9.82
N THR A 52 1.11 -24.87 -8.61
CA THR A 52 2.40 -25.45 -8.21
C THR A 52 2.27 -26.63 -7.24
N CYS A 53 1.08 -26.90 -6.70
CA CYS A 53 0.81 -28.05 -5.84
C CYS A 53 -0.69 -28.40 -5.84
N ASP A 54 -1.06 -29.61 -5.42
CA ASP A 54 -2.45 -30.07 -5.47
C ASP A 54 -3.37 -29.49 -4.36
N THR A 55 -2.92 -28.45 -3.65
CA THR A 55 -3.71 -27.82 -2.59
C THR A 55 -4.84 -26.98 -3.18
N ILE A 56 -6.08 -27.23 -2.74
CA ILE A 56 -7.24 -26.39 -3.05
C ILE A 56 -7.09 -25.05 -2.35
N MET A 57 -7.13 -23.95 -3.11
CA MET A 57 -6.96 -22.61 -2.57
C MET A 57 -8.22 -22.15 -1.83
N THR A 58 -8.03 -21.68 -0.60
CA THR A 58 -9.10 -21.19 0.28
C THR A 58 -9.19 -19.66 0.26
N PRO A 59 -10.36 -19.07 0.54
CA PRO A 59 -10.46 -17.62 0.65
C PRO A 59 -9.56 -17.09 1.76
N THR A 60 -8.90 -15.95 1.55
CA THR A 60 -8.16 -15.28 2.62
C THR A 60 -9.15 -14.82 3.70
N THR A 61 -8.99 -15.31 4.93
CA THR A 61 -9.90 -15.05 6.07
C THR A 61 -10.01 -13.57 6.44
N LYS A 62 -9.04 -12.74 6.05
CA LYS A 62 -9.01 -11.30 6.35
C LYS A 62 -8.72 -10.47 5.09
N ARG A 63 -9.67 -10.41 4.15
CA ARG A 63 -9.55 -9.53 2.96
C ARG A 63 -9.24 -8.09 3.36
N GLY A 64 -8.16 -7.53 2.83
CA GLY A 64 -7.77 -6.14 3.02
C GLY A 64 -7.12 -5.79 4.35
N ARG A 65 -6.97 -6.75 5.29
CA ARG A 65 -6.21 -6.53 6.53
C ARG A 65 -4.81 -7.09 6.34
N GLN A 66 -3.79 -6.26 6.61
CA GLN A 66 -2.45 -6.79 6.87
C GLN A 66 -2.56 -7.79 8.03
N PRO A 67 -1.99 -9.01 7.93
CA PRO A 67 -1.92 -9.93 9.06
C PRO A 67 -1.37 -9.19 10.27
N LYS A 68 -1.92 -9.42 11.47
CA LYS A 68 -1.31 -8.83 12.67
C LYS A 68 0.13 -9.35 12.78
N LYS A 69 1.04 -8.56 13.34
CA LYS A 69 2.42 -8.99 13.57
C LYS A 69 2.41 -10.32 14.38
N GLY A 70 2.94 -11.39 13.80
CA GLY A 70 2.92 -12.74 14.37
C GLY A 70 1.84 -13.68 13.82
N GLU A 71 0.81 -13.16 13.15
CA GLU A 71 -0.15 -13.99 12.42
C GLU A 71 0.41 -14.31 11.02
N SER A 72 0.63 -15.59 10.73
CA SER A 72 0.86 -16.05 9.36
C SER A 72 -0.49 -16.26 8.67
N PRO A 73 -0.67 -15.83 7.40
CA PRO A 73 -1.80 -16.27 6.60
C PRO A 73 -1.86 -17.81 6.56
N GLU A 74 -3.08 -18.34 6.43
CA GLU A 74 -3.28 -19.79 6.33
C GLU A 74 -2.50 -20.33 5.12
N PRO A 75 -1.78 -21.46 5.25
CA PRO A 75 -0.95 -22.02 4.17
C PRO A 75 -1.73 -22.24 2.86
N THR A 76 -3.00 -22.62 2.98
CA THR A 76 -3.92 -22.90 1.87
C THR A 76 -4.61 -21.64 1.32
N SER A 77 -4.44 -20.47 1.93
CA SER A 77 -5.13 -19.25 1.50
C SER A 77 -4.61 -18.78 0.14
N ILE A 78 -5.53 -18.29 -0.71
CA ILE A 78 -5.17 -17.73 -2.02
C ILE A 78 -4.31 -16.47 -1.86
N THR A 79 -3.31 -16.34 -2.71
CA THR A 79 -2.52 -15.12 -2.89
C THR A 79 -2.52 -14.72 -4.37
N VAL A 80 -2.44 -13.40 -4.62
CA VAL A 80 -2.26 -12.86 -5.96
C VAL A 80 -0.77 -12.64 -6.17
N GLU A 81 -0.14 -13.58 -6.88
CA GLU A 81 1.31 -13.63 -6.98
C GLU A 81 1.81 -13.36 -8.40
N HIS A 82 3.07 -12.92 -8.52
CA HIS A 82 3.66 -12.63 -9.82
C HIS A 82 4.35 -13.86 -10.41
N VAL A 83 4.06 -14.18 -11.68
CA VAL A 83 4.74 -15.25 -12.42
C VAL A 83 6.23 -14.96 -12.52
N VAL A 84 6.62 -13.71 -12.71
CA VAL A 84 7.99 -13.20 -12.58
C VAL A 84 8.02 -12.20 -11.42
N SER A 85 8.90 -12.42 -10.43
CA SER A 85 8.94 -11.59 -9.21
C SER A 85 9.19 -10.11 -9.54
N ARG A 86 8.47 -9.22 -8.84
CA ARG A 86 8.66 -7.77 -8.97
C ARG A 86 10.06 -7.30 -8.60
N THR A 87 10.73 -7.99 -7.69
CA THR A 87 12.11 -7.66 -7.32
C THR A 87 13.08 -7.90 -8.47
N LEU A 88 12.72 -8.74 -9.44
CA LEU A 88 13.50 -9.01 -10.64
C LEU A 88 12.98 -8.27 -11.88
N GLY A 89 11.95 -7.42 -11.77
CA GLY A 89 11.39 -6.68 -12.90
C GLY A 89 9.99 -7.14 -13.34
N GLY A 90 9.36 -8.04 -12.60
CA GLY A 90 7.95 -8.35 -12.76
C GLY A 90 7.06 -7.11 -12.68
N ASN A 91 5.96 -7.11 -13.46
CA ASN A 91 5.00 -6.00 -13.50
C ASN A 91 3.60 -6.44 -12.99
N ASN A 92 2.71 -5.48 -12.76
CA ASN A 92 1.35 -5.72 -12.25
C ASN A 92 0.29 -6.00 -13.35
N LYS A 93 0.72 -6.36 -14.57
CA LYS A 93 -0.22 -6.72 -15.65
C LYS A 93 -0.73 -8.14 -15.44
N LEU A 94 -1.94 -8.40 -15.93
CA LEU A 94 -2.67 -9.65 -15.68
C LEU A 94 -1.93 -10.90 -16.19
N ASP A 95 -1.17 -10.78 -17.27
CA ASP A 95 -0.36 -11.86 -17.85
C ASP A 95 0.80 -12.31 -16.94
N ASN A 96 1.28 -11.43 -16.07
CA ASN A 96 2.28 -11.71 -15.04
C ASN A 96 1.67 -12.03 -13.67
N LEU A 97 0.35 -12.20 -13.55
CA LEU A 97 -0.31 -12.52 -12.28
C LEU A 97 -0.87 -13.95 -12.29
N VAL A 98 -0.80 -14.61 -11.14
CA VAL A 98 -1.29 -15.98 -10.94
C VAL A 98 -1.96 -16.13 -9.56
N ALA A 99 -2.98 -16.99 -9.48
CA ALA A 99 -3.51 -17.44 -8.19
C ALA A 99 -2.60 -18.54 -7.65
N MET A 100 -2.08 -18.38 -6.43
CA MET A 100 -1.20 -19.38 -5.79
C MET A 100 -1.53 -19.48 -4.31
N CYS A 101 -1.45 -20.68 -3.73
CA CYS A 101 -1.57 -20.82 -2.28
C CYS A 101 -0.42 -20.09 -1.57
N HIS A 102 -0.69 -19.58 -0.38
CA HIS A 102 0.28 -18.80 0.39
C HIS A 102 1.57 -19.58 0.67
N GLN A 103 1.46 -20.88 0.93
CA GLN A 103 2.59 -21.74 1.20
C GLN A 103 3.56 -21.85 0.01
N CYS A 104 3.05 -22.10 -1.20
CA CYS A 104 3.88 -22.16 -2.39
C CYS A 104 4.48 -20.80 -2.75
N ASN A 105 3.76 -19.71 -2.52
CA ASN A 105 4.29 -18.35 -2.68
C ASN A 105 5.51 -18.12 -1.76
N MET A 106 5.38 -18.44 -0.47
CA MET A 106 6.50 -18.38 0.47
C MET A 106 7.71 -19.20 0.03
N TYR A 107 7.50 -20.45 -0.38
CA TYR A 107 8.61 -21.33 -0.80
C TYR A 107 9.25 -20.85 -2.08
N ARG A 108 8.47 -20.30 -3.01
CA ARG A 108 9.00 -19.71 -4.24
C ARG A 108 9.93 -18.53 -3.95
N ASN A 109 9.55 -17.65 -3.03
CA ASN A 109 10.40 -16.54 -2.58
C ASN A 109 11.67 -17.02 -1.85
N ALA A 110 11.55 -18.09 -1.05
CA ALA A 110 12.69 -18.71 -0.38
C ALA A 110 13.67 -19.35 -1.38
N THR A 111 13.16 -20.05 -2.42
CA THR A 111 13.95 -20.60 -3.53
C THR A 111 14.70 -19.48 -4.26
N MET A 112 14.04 -18.37 -4.61
CA MET A 112 14.68 -17.21 -5.23
C MET A 112 15.85 -16.69 -4.37
N THR A 113 15.60 -16.49 -3.08
CA THR A 113 16.58 -15.94 -2.14
C THR A 113 17.79 -16.86 -1.95
N LYS A 114 17.59 -18.18 -2.06
CA LYS A 114 18.67 -19.17 -2.00
C LYS A 114 19.49 -19.25 -3.28
N LEU A 115 18.83 -19.24 -4.44
CA LEU A 115 19.51 -19.31 -5.74
C LEU A 115 20.29 -18.03 -6.06
N ILE A 116 19.67 -16.87 -5.77
CA ILE A 116 20.20 -15.53 -6.06
C ILE A 116 20.43 -14.78 -4.74
N PRO A 117 21.44 -15.18 -3.94
CA PRO A 117 21.73 -14.52 -2.68
C PRO A 117 22.17 -13.08 -2.94
N GLY A 118 21.65 -12.15 -2.13
CA GLY A 118 22.01 -10.74 -2.26
C GLY A 118 21.49 -10.08 -3.53
N TYR A 119 20.33 -10.50 -4.06
CA TYR A 119 19.73 -9.86 -5.24
C TYR A 119 19.50 -8.36 -5.06
N ALA A 120 19.32 -7.88 -3.82
CA ALA A 120 19.17 -6.46 -3.52
C ALA A 120 20.43 -5.64 -3.89
N GLN A 121 21.62 -6.23 -3.75
CA GLN A 121 22.91 -5.62 -4.08
C GLN A 121 23.25 -5.68 -5.58
N MET A 122 22.41 -6.34 -6.39
CA MET A 122 22.61 -6.45 -7.84
C MET A 122 22.06 -5.23 -8.59
N HIS A 123 21.14 -4.46 -7.97
CA HIS A 123 20.50 -3.34 -8.64
C HIS A 123 21.48 -2.19 -8.92
N GLY A 124 21.48 -1.71 -10.17
CA GLY A 124 22.19 -0.50 -10.57
C GLY A 124 23.64 -0.73 -10.97
N ARG A 125 24.04 -1.99 -11.15
CA ARG A 125 25.34 -2.38 -11.70
C ARG A 125 25.17 -3.44 -12.79
N GLN A 126 26.22 -3.62 -13.59
CA GLN A 126 26.27 -4.70 -14.56
C GLN A 126 26.31 -6.06 -13.84
N LEU A 127 25.53 -7.01 -14.35
CA LEU A 127 25.53 -8.38 -13.83
C LEU A 127 26.68 -9.18 -14.45
N THR A 128 27.34 -9.96 -13.61
CA THR A 128 28.28 -11.00 -14.05
C THR A 128 27.54 -12.11 -14.80
N ASP A 129 28.24 -12.90 -15.60
CA ASP A 129 27.61 -14.00 -16.37
C ASP A 129 26.96 -15.04 -15.45
N VAL A 130 27.58 -15.33 -14.31
CA VAL A 130 27.03 -16.24 -13.28
C VAL A 130 25.73 -15.69 -12.69
N GLU A 131 25.65 -14.38 -12.48
CA GLU A 131 24.43 -13.73 -11.98
C GLU A 131 23.32 -13.71 -13.04
N ARG A 132 23.66 -13.43 -14.31
CA ARG A 132 22.70 -13.50 -15.43
C ARG A 132 22.15 -14.91 -15.60
N ASP A 133 23.00 -15.93 -15.51
CA ASP A 133 22.61 -17.34 -15.56
C ASP A 133 21.63 -17.68 -14.44
N LYS A 134 21.96 -17.38 -13.18
CA LYS A 134 21.09 -17.62 -12.03
C LYS A 134 19.73 -16.91 -12.14
N VAL A 135 19.71 -15.66 -12.61
CA VAL A 135 18.46 -14.94 -12.89
C VAL A 135 17.67 -15.67 -13.97
N GLY A 136 18.29 -16.03 -15.09
CA GLY A 136 17.66 -16.76 -16.19
C GLY A 136 17.04 -18.09 -15.75
N ARG A 137 17.80 -18.89 -15.00
CA ARG A 137 17.37 -20.18 -14.45
C ARG A 137 16.15 -20.04 -13.53
N PHE A 138 16.15 -19.03 -12.64
CA PHE A 138 14.98 -18.78 -11.78
C PHE A 138 13.74 -18.33 -12.57
N ILE A 139 13.91 -17.44 -13.56
CA ILE A 139 12.82 -16.98 -14.42
C ILE A 139 12.22 -18.16 -15.20
N GLU A 140 13.07 -18.99 -15.82
CA GLU A 140 12.65 -20.22 -16.49
C GLU A 140 11.86 -21.13 -15.56
N TRP A 141 12.44 -21.49 -14.40
CA TRP A 141 11.81 -22.36 -13.42
C TRP A 141 10.43 -21.83 -13.02
N SER A 142 10.30 -20.53 -12.75
CA SER A 142 9.03 -20.01 -12.29
C SER A 142 7.96 -19.83 -13.37
N ILE A 143 8.35 -19.61 -14.63
CA ILE A 143 7.40 -19.64 -15.75
C ILE A 143 6.93 -21.08 -15.98
N ARG A 144 7.84 -22.05 -16.04
CA ARG A 144 7.50 -23.45 -16.30
C ARG A 144 6.59 -24.06 -15.23
N THR A 145 6.91 -23.84 -13.96
CA THR A 145 6.10 -24.35 -12.84
C THR A 145 4.64 -23.84 -12.85
N ILE A 146 4.31 -22.80 -13.61
CA ILE A 146 2.97 -22.25 -13.73
C ILE A 146 2.33 -22.55 -15.10
N ARG A 147 3.09 -22.43 -16.19
CA ARG A 147 2.56 -22.44 -17.56
C ARG A 147 2.69 -23.78 -18.26
N THR A 148 3.70 -24.57 -17.88
CA THR A 148 4.01 -25.86 -18.50
C THR A 148 4.79 -26.71 -17.49
N PRO A 149 4.11 -27.44 -16.59
CA PRO A 149 4.76 -28.41 -15.73
C PRO A 149 5.26 -29.58 -16.60
N SER A 150 6.36 -29.37 -17.32
CA SER A 150 7.07 -30.35 -18.13
C SER A 150 8.24 -30.92 -17.34
N THR A 151 8.90 -31.95 -17.89
CA THR A 151 10.08 -32.58 -17.28
C THR A 151 11.35 -31.73 -17.37
N LYS A 152 11.34 -30.60 -18.08
CA LYS A 152 12.51 -29.72 -18.28
C LYS A 152 12.52 -28.54 -17.32
N ILE A 153 12.21 -28.78 -16.05
CA ILE A 153 12.27 -27.74 -15.01
C ILE A 153 13.68 -27.74 -14.42
N ASP A 154 14.21 -26.56 -14.10
CA ASP A 154 15.52 -26.43 -13.46
C ASP A 154 15.61 -27.32 -12.19
N PRO A 155 16.57 -28.27 -12.14
CA PRO A 155 16.62 -29.27 -11.08
C PRO A 155 16.98 -28.65 -9.73
N GLU A 156 17.95 -27.73 -9.69
CA GLU A 156 18.37 -27.07 -8.45
C GLU A 156 17.23 -26.26 -7.82
N CYS A 157 16.50 -25.47 -8.60
CA CYS A 157 15.35 -24.73 -8.11
C CYS A 157 14.24 -25.66 -7.60
N SER A 158 14.04 -26.79 -8.28
CA SER A 158 13.05 -27.80 -7.90
C SER A 158 13.43 -28.51 -6.61
N GLU A 159 14.70 -28.86 -6.44
CA GLU A 159 15.25 -29.46 -5.22
C GLU A 159 15.15 -28.49 -4.04
N LEU A 160 15.52 -27.22 -4.21
CA LEU A 160 15.37 -26.18 -3.19
C LEU A 160 13.89 -26.03 -2.77
N PHE A 161 12.98 -25.97 -3.74
CA PHE A 161 11.55 -25.87 -3.46
C PHE A 161 11.00 -27.11 -2.73
N ALA A 162 11.37 -28.31 -3.19
CA ALA A 162 11.00 -29.57 -2.56
C ALA A 162 11.54 -29.69 -1.12
N ALA A 163 12.77 -29.23 -0.87
CA ALA A 163 13.36 -29.20 0.47
C ALA A 163 12.56 -28.29 1.43
N PHE A 164 12.07 -27.13 0.95
CA PHE A 164 11.20 -26.27 1.76
C PHE A 164 9.86 -26.94 2.08
N ILE A 165 9.26 -27.63 1.10
CA ILE A 165 8.05 -28.43 1.33
C ILE A 165 8.31 -29.51 2.39
N ALA A 166 9.36 -30.31 2.24
CA ALA A 166 9.71 -31.39 3.16
C ALA A 166 9.93 -30.87 4.60
N LYS A 167 10.66 -29.76 4.74
CA LYS A 167 10.92 -29.11 6.04
C LYS A 167 9.66 -28.61 6.75
N SER A 168 8.63 -28.24 5.99
CA SER A 168 7.36 -27.81 6.58
C SER A 168 6.52 -28.97 7.10
N LYS A 169 6.56 -30.11 6.38
CA LYS A 169 5.87 -31.34 6.78
C LYS A 169 6.46 -31.89 8.08
N SER A 170 7.78 -31.92 8.22
CA SER A 170 8.44 -32.45 9.43
C SER A 170 8.15 -31.65 10.71
N LYS A 171 8.02 -30.33 10.62
CA LYS A 171 7.67 -29.49 11.78
C LYS A 171 6.28 -29.80 12.35
N THR A 172 5.33 -30.14 11.48
CA THR A 172 3.94 -30.40 11.88
C THR A 172 3.83 -31.72 12.65
N THR A 173 4.66 -32.70 12.32
CA THR A 173 4.69 -34.01 12.99
C THR A 173 5.44 -33.97 14.33
N ALA A 174 6.51 -33.18 14.43
CA ALA A 174 7.33 -33.09 15.65
C ALA A 174 6.63 -32.29 16.78
N GLY A 175 5.83 -31.28 16.44
CA GLY A 175 5.14 -30.44 17.43
C GLY A 175 3.94 -31.09 18.14
N LYS A 176 3.50 -32.28 17.71
CA LYS A 176 2.33 -32.97 18.30
C LYS A 176 2.70 -34.09 19.27
N LYS A 177 4.00 -34.32 19.52
CA LYS A 177 4.50 -35.40 20.40
C LYS A 177 5.29 -34.88 21.61
N GLN A 178 5.11 -33.60 21.97
CA GLN A 178 5.60 -33.08 23.25
C GLN A 178 4.56 -33.37 24.34
N THR A 179 4.73 -34.56 24.89
CA THR A 179 4.43 -35.00 26.26
C THR A 179 3.79 -33.96 27.18
N TYR A 180 2.51 -34.18 27.46
CA TYR A 180 1.84 -33.79 28.69
C TYR A 180 2.30 -34.76 29.80
N ASP A 181 3.60 -34.77 30.13
CA ASP A 181 4.11 -35.56 31.26
C ASP A 181 4.11 -34.69 32.51
N GLY A 182 3.18 -35.01 33.42
CA GLY A 182 3.43 -34.92 34.86
C GLY A 182 3.24 -33.56 35.53
N VAL A 183 1.98 -33.13 35.71
CA VAL A 183 1.58 -32.42 36.93
C VAL A 183 0.41 -33.17 37.54
N LYS A 184 0.71 -34.01 38.55
CA LYS A 184 -0.29 -34.67 39.40
C LYS A 184 -0.85 -33.62 40.37
N ASN A 185 -2.10 -33.22 40.18
CA ASN A 185 -2.91 -32.62 41.24
C ASN A 185 -3.99 -33.63 41.66
N PRO A 186 -4.13 -33.94 42.97
CA PRO A 186 -5.18 -34.81 43.45
C PRO A 186 -6.39 -33.94 43.83
N VAL A 187 -7.40 -33.90 42.97
CA VAL A 187 -8.73 -33.44 43.38
C VAL A 187 -9.76 -34.39 42.81
N ALA A 188 -10.35 -35.16 43.72
CA ALA A 188 -11.56 -35.94 43.51
C ALA A 188 -12.70 -35.00 43.10
N GLY A 189 -13.48 -35.41 42.09
CA GLY A 189 -14.63 -34.65 41.62
C GLY A 189 -15.19 -35.24 40.34
N SER A 190 -15.89 -36.36 40.48
CA SER A 190 -16.67 -36.99 39.41
C SER A 190 -17.78 -36.04 38.94
N SER A 191 -17.67 -35.51 37.73
CA SER A 191 -18.83 -35.12 36.93
C SER A 191 -18.54 -35.36 35.45
N SER A 192 -18.82 -36.58 35.00
CA SER A 192 -18.95 -36.88 33.59
C SER A 192 -20.21 -36.16 33.08
N GLU A 193 -20.04 -34.98 32.49
CA GLU A 193 -21.12 -34.40 31.70
C GLU A 193 -21.42 -35.35 30.53
N PRO A 194 -22.70 -35.74 30.34
CA PRO A 194 -23.08 -36.64 29.26
C PRO A 194 -22.81 -35.92 27.94
N MET A 195 -22.06 -36.59 27.05
CA MET A 195 -21.91 -36.19 25.66
C MET A 195 -23.29 -35.89 25.07
N PRO A 196 -23.46 -34.75 24.36
CA PRO A 196 -24.74 -34.38 23.78
C PRO A 196 -25.26 -35.53 22.91
N ASN A 197 -26.54 -35.84 23.10
CA ASN A 197 -27.18 -36.97 22.46
C ASN A 197 -26.98 -36.86 20.94
N ARG A 198 -26.66 -37.98 20.28
CA ARG A 198 -26.37 -38.04 18.84
C ARG A 198 -27.51 -37.43 18.00
N ASN A 199 -28.75 -37.48 18.50
CA ASN A 199 -29.90 -36.81 17.90
C ASN A 199 -29.84 -35.27 17.97
N ASP A 200 -29.35 -34.68 19.06
CA ASP A 200 -29.25 -33.22 19.22
C ASP A 200 -28.21 -32.65 18.26
N MET A 201 -27.13 -33.40 18.04
CA MET A 201 -26.10 -33.03 17.08
C MET A 201 -26.61 -33.12 15.64
N GLN A 202 -27.52 -34.06 15.34
CA GLN A 202 -28.13 -34.20 14.02
C GLN A 202 -29.15 -33.07 13.74
N GLN A 203 -29.95 -32.69 14.74
CA GLN A 203 -30.84 -31.52 14.67
C GLN A 203 -30.05 -30.22 14.48
N LEU A 204 -28.93 -30.05 15.19
CA LEU A 204 -28.06 -28.89 15.01
C LEU A 204 -27.50 -28.81 13.58
N LEU A 205 -27.14 -29.94 12.98
CA LEU A 205 -26.66 -29.99 11.59
C LEU A 205 -27.78 -29.64 10.59
N GLU A 206 -29.02 -30.08 10.82
CA GLU A 206 -30.17 -29.68 10.00
C GLU A 206 -30.43 -28.16 10.06
N VAL A 207 -30.41 -27.58 11.26
CA VAL A 207 -30.57 -26.13 11.44
C VAL A 207 -29.46 -25.35 10.73
N LEU A 208 -28.21 -25.83 10.81
CA LEU A 208 -27.09 -25.19 10.11
C LEU A 208 -27.21 -25.31 8.58
N HIS A 209 -27.75 -26.40 8.07
CA HIS A 209 -28.06 -26.57 6.64
C HIS A 209 -29.16 -25.60 6.17
N GLU A 210 -30.23 -25.45 6.96
CA GLU A 210 -31.33 -24.53 6.66
C GLU A 210 -30.87 -23.06 6.64
N ILE A 211 -30.03 -22.66 7.62
CA ILE A 211 -29.44 -21.31 7.66
C ILE A 211 -28.60 -21.05 6.41
N ARG A 212 -27.75 -22.01 6.01
CA ARG A 212 -26.90 -21.88 4.82
C ARG A 212 -27.73 -21.72 3.55
N ASP A 213 -28.78 -22.52 3.40
CA ASP A 213 -29.62 -22.50 2.20
C ASP A 213 -30.46 -21.22 2.12
N THR A 214 -30.91 -20.71 3.27
CA THR A 214 -31.57 -19.38 3.38
C THR A 214 -30.63 -18.24 2.98
N GLN A 215 -29.37 -18.27 3.46
CA GLN A 215 -28.37 -17.27 3.10
C GLN A 215 -28.03 -17.31 1.60
N LYS A 216 -27.99 -18.50 0.99
CA LYS A 216 -27.80 -18.69 -0.45
C LYS A 216 -28.95 -18.08 -1.26
N ALA A 217 -30.20 -18.29 -0.83
CA ALA A 217 -31.37 -17.71 -1.48
C ALA A 217 -31.39 -16.17 -1.40
N ILE A 218 -31.00 -15.60 -0.25
CA ILE A 218 -30.86 -14.14 -0.07
C ILE A 218 -29.78 -13.58 -1.01
N LEU A 219 -28.63 -14.24 -1.11
CA LEU A 219 -27.55 -13.83 -2.00
C LEU A 219 -27.96 -13.89 -3.48
N GLU A 220 -28.67 -14.95 -3.91
CA GLU A 220 -29.23 -15.02 -5.26
C GLU A 220 -30.23 -13.89 -5.55
N LEU A 221 -31.04 -13.48 -4.57
CA LEU A 221 -31.94 -12.34 -4.67
C LEU A 221 -31.21 -10.99 -4.75
N MET A 222 -30.00 -10.90 -4.19
CA MET A 222 -29.17 -9.69 -4.21
C MET A 222 -28.31 -9.55 -5.47
N VAL A 223 -27.90 -10.67 -6.07
CA VAL A 223 -27.06 -10.68 -7.29
C VAL A 223 -27.86 -10.36 -8.56
N ARG A 224 -29.19 -10.47 -8.54
CA ARG A 224 -30.02 -10.08 -9.69
C ARG A 224 -29.91 -8.58 -10.00
N PRO A 225 -29.68 -8.19 -11.27
CA PRO A 225 -29.42 -6.80 -11.65
C PRO A 225 -30.58 -5.87 -11.28
N LYS A 226 -30.26 -4.69 -10.71
CA LYS A 226 -31.21 -3.68 -10.19
C LYS A 226 -32.39 -3.35 -11.13
N LYS A 227 -32.21 -3.49 -12.45
CA LYS A 227 -33.25 -3.25 -13.46
C LYS A 227 -34.44 -4.24 -13.39
N HIS A 228 -34.28 -5.41 -12.79
CA HIS A 228 -35.37 -6.39 -12.61
C HIS A 228 -36.17 -6.20 -11.31
N ARG A 229 -35.56 -5.62 -10.25
CA ARG A 229 -36.21 -5.39 -8.95
C ARG A 229 -37.34 -4.34 -9.02
N LEU A 230 -37.16 -3.29 -9.81
CA LEU A 230 -38.20 -2.28 -10.03
C LEU A 230 -39.37 -2.84 -10.85
N ARG A 231 -39.11 -3.69 -11.86
CA ARG A 231 -40.18 -4.29 -12.68
C ARG A 231 -41.03 -5.32 -11.93
N SER A 232 -40.47 -6.06 -10.97
CA SER A 232 -41.25 -7.01 -10.16
C SER A 232 -42.07 -6.32 -9.07
N TRP A 233 -41.57 -5.21 -8.51
CA TRP A 233 -42.28 -4.43 -7.51
C TRP A 233 -43.48 -3.66 -8.12
N PHE A 234 -43.31 -3.08 -9.31
CA PHE A 234 -44.40 -2.39 -10.01
C PHE A 234 -45.47 -3.34 -10.61
N LYS A 235 -45.13 -4.61 -10.87
CA LYS A 235 -46.11 -5.61 -11.35
C LYS A 235 -47.01 -6.18 -10.24
N GLY A 236 -46.72 -5.92 -8.97
CA GLY A 236 -47.56 -6.35 -7.84
C GLY A 236 -48.73 -5.42 -7.52
N VAL A 237 -48.76 -4.20 -8.07
CA VAL A 237 -49.70 -3.14 -7.65
C VAL A 237 -50.75 -2.78 -8.72
N PHE A 238 -50.63 -3.26 -9.97
CA PHE A 238 -51.67 -3.08 -10.98
C PHE A 238 -52.14 -4.41 -11.57
N GLY A 239 -53.39 -4.74 -11.26
CA GLY A 239 -54.02 -6.00 -11.59
C GLY A 239 -54.26 -6.24 -13.08
N LYS A 240 -54.33 -7.55 -13.39
CA LYS A 240 -55.22 -8.26 -14.32
C LYS A 240 -55.62 -7.54 -15.63
N LYS A 241 -55.20 -8.13 -16.76
CA LYS A 241 -56.10 -8.43 -17.88
C LYS A 241 -55.84 -9.84 -18.42
N LYS A 242 -56.95 -10.58 -18.59
CA LYS A 242 -57.09 -11.88 -19.26
C LYS A 242 -57.04 -11.71 -20.78
N ASP A 243 -56.49 -12.71 -21.48
CA ASP A 243 -57.15 -13.58 -22.48
C ASP A 243 -56.08 -14.38 -23.26
N LYS A 244 -56.06 -15.72 -23.12
CA LYS A 244 -56.58 -16.77 -24.03
C LYS A 244 -55.72 -17.05 -25.30
N ASN A 245 -54.90 -18.12 -25.21
CA ASN A 245 -54.68 -19.29 -26.12
C ASN A 245 -54.63 -19.15 -27.67
N PRO A 246 -54.12 -20.17 -28.42
CA PRO A 246 -53.02 -21.13 -28.17
C PRO A 246 -52.07 -21.37 -29.40
N ALA A 247 -50.96 -22.08 -29.12
CA ALA A 247 -50.18 -23.00 -29.97
C ALA A 247 -49.91 -22.71 -31.46
N THR A 248 -48.63 -22.67 -31.85
CA THR A 248 -48.17 -23.46 -33.02
C THR A 248 -46.68 -23.80 -32.95
N ILE A 249 -46.42 -25.09 -33.15
CA ILE A 249 -45.13 -25.75 -33.31
C ILE A 249 -44.59 -25.45 -34.71
N SER A 250 -43.31 -25.06 -34.83
CA SER A 250 -42.47 -25.42 -36.00
C SER A 250 -41.00 -25.03 -35.80
N THR A 251 -40.13 -26.03 -35.74
CA THR A 251 -38.81 -26.06 -36.40
C THR A 251 -38.90 -27.09 -37.53
N PRO A 252 -38.02 -27.15 -38.55
CA PRO A 252 -36.74 -26.44 -38.73
C PRO A 252 -36.58 -25.81 -40.14
N LYS A 253 -35.62 -24.88 -40.33
CA LYS A 253 -35.06 -24.62 -41.66
C LYS A 253 -33.56 -24.31 -41.62
N LEU A 254 -32.85 -25.26 -42.21
CA LEU A 254 -31.51 -25.23 -42.77
C LEU A 254 -31.32 -23.98 -43.65
N LEU A 255 -30.23 -23.23 -43.47
CA LEU A 255 -29.77 -22.24 -44.45
C LEU A 255 -28.23 -22.19 -44.50
N GLU A 256 -27.77 -22.85 -45.54
CA GLU A 256 -26.66 -22.56 -46.45
C GLU A 256 -25.39 -21.82 -45.99
N LYS A 257 -24.30 -22.53 -46.27
CA LYS A 257 -22.91 -22.09 -46.38
C LYS A 257 -22.79 -20.89 -47.32
N THR A 258 -22.30 -19.76 -46.81
CA THR A 258 -21.61 -18.77 -47.64
C THR A 258 -20.14 -18.68 -47.20
N LYS A 259 -19.27 -19.11 -48.11
CA LYS A 259 -17.82 -18.90 -48.08
C LYS A 259 -17.55 -17.39 -48.00
N LYS A 260 -16.80 -16.93 -47.00
CA LYS A 260 -16.13 -15.63 -47.05
C LYS A 260 -14.65 -15.76 -46.72
N THR A 261 -13.91 -15.11 -47.61
CA THR A 261 -12.50 -15.15 -47.90
C THR A 261 -11.66 -14.56 -46.78
N VAL A 262 -10.50 -15.17 -46.58
CA VAL A 262 -9.39 -14.72 -45.71
C VAL A 262 -9.05 -13.26 -46.01
N LYS A 263 -9.22 -12.35 -45.03
CA LYS A 263 -8.60 -11.02 -45.03
C LYS A 263 -7.71 -10.87 -43.80
N LYS A 264 -6.41 -10.72 -44.07
CA LYS A 264 -5.35 -10.27 -43.14
C LYS A 264 -5.86 -9.14 -42.24
N THR A 265 -5.94 -9.39 -40.94
CA THR A 265 -6.12 -8.36 -39.92
C THR A 265 -4.77 -7.68 -39.68
N SER A 266 -4.60 -6.50 -40.28
CA SER A 266 -3.63 -5.51 -39.82
C SER A 266 -3.98 -5.06 -38.40
N LYS A 267 -2.97 -4.92 -37.55
CA LYS A 267 -3.06 -4.42 -36.17
C LYS A 267 -3.80 -3.08 -36.14
N LYS A 268 -5.07 -3.12 -35.72
CA LYS A 268 -5.87 -1.94 -35.44
C LYS A 268 -5.42 -1.37 -34.09
N LYS A 269 -4.62 -0.28 -34.14
CA LYS A 269 -4.34 0.57 -32.99
C LYS A 269 -5.67 0.96 -32.34
N THR A 270 -5.84 0.61 -31.07
CA THR A 270 -6.92 1.11 -30.22
C THR A 270 -6.82 2.64 -30.20
N PRO A 271 -7.88 3.39 -30.55
CA PRO A 271 -7.83 4.84 -30.52
C PRO A 271 -7.70 5.27 -29.06
N SER A 272 -6.59 5.93 -28.75
CA SER A 272 -6.50 6.79 -27.57
C SER A 272 -7.72 7.70 -27.59
N VAL A 273 -8.55 7.64 -26.55
CA VAL A 273 -9.65 8.59 -26.35
C VAL A 273 -8.98 9.94 -26.11
N GLN A 274 -8.69 10.63 -27.22
CA GLN A 274 -8.42 12.04 -27.21
C GLN A 274 -9.69 12.67 -26.64
N ILE A 275 -9.59 13.17 -25.41
CA ILE A 275 -10.52 14.17 -24.90
C ILE A 275 -10.40 15.31 -25.91
N GLN A 276 -11.30 15.31 -26.89
CA GLN A 276 -11.45 16.42 -27.79
C GLN A 276 -11.73 17.62 -26.90
N THR A 277 -10.99 18.70 -27.13
CA THR A 277 -11.23 20.01 -26.53
C THR A 277 -12.55 20.54 -27.09
N GLU A 278 -13.64 19.86 -26.74
CA GLU A 278 -15.00 20.31 -26.90
C GLU A 278 -15.08 21.61 -26.09
N GLN A 279 -15.53 22.68 -26.75
CA GLN A 279 -15.51 24.06 -26.26
C GLN A 279 -15.74 24.09 -24.75
N VAL A 280 -14.72 24.54 -24.01
CA VAL A 280 -14.71 24.64 -22.56
C VAL A 280 -15.90 25.50 -22.17
N LEU A 281 -16.98 24.85 -21.73
CA LEU A 281 -18.07 25.51 -21.06
C LEU A 281 -17.42 26.27 -19.90
N ALA A 282 -17.49 27.59 -19.91
CA ALA A 282 -16.85 28.42 -18.91
C ALA A 282 -17.24 27.90 -17.52
N SER A 283 -16.23 27.45 -16.77
CA SER A 283 -16.41 27.15 -15.35
C SER A 283 -17.01 28.39 -14.70
N PRO A 284 -18.09 28.26 -13.91
CA PRO A 284 -18.66 29.41 -13.21
C PRO A 284 -17.70 30.01 -12.17
N GLU A 285 -16.66 29.27 -11.77
CA GLU A 285 -15.68 29.71 -10.79
C GLU A 285 -14.27 29.80 -11.38
N ASP A 286 -13.53 30.79 -10.93
CA ASP A 286 -12.12 31.00 -11.25
C ASP A 286 -11.22 29.99 -10.50
N PHE A 287 -10.01 29.76 -11.03
CA PHE A 287 -9.06 28.78 -10.45
C PHE A 287 -8.69 29.18 -9.02
N GLU A 288 -8.34 30.46 -8.86
CA GLU A 288 -7.88 31.07 -7.62
C GLU A 288 -8.99 30.98 -6.55
N GLN A 289 -10.23 31.32 -6.92
CA GLN A 289 -11.38 31.24 -6.01
C GLN A 289 -11.68 29.81 -5.57
N THR A 290 -11.57 28.84 -6.47
CA THR A 290 -11.77 27.43 -6.12
C THR A 290 -10.74 26.95 -5.10
N ILE A 291 -9.47 27.32 -5.27
CA ILE A 291 -8.40 26.99 -4.31
C ILE A 291 -8.66 27.66 -2.96
N ARG A 292 -9.04 28.95 -2.94
CA ARG A 292 -9.41 29.66 -1.71
C ARG A 292 -10.53 28.95 -0.97
N ASN A 293 -11.65 28.64 -1.64
CA ASN A 293 -12.79 27.94 -1.03
C ASN A 293 -12.41 26.57 -0.43
N VAL A 294 -11.40 25.90 -0.99
CA VAL A 294 -10.93 24.60 -0.48
C VAL A 294 -9.99 24.75 0.72
N LEU A 295 -9.21 25.83 0.81
CA LEU A 295 -8.24 26.09 1.87
C LEU A 295 -8.78 26.96 3.02
N GLU A 296 -9.79 27.78 2.77
CA GLU A 296 -10.34 28.75 3.73
C GLU A 296 -10.87 28.06 5.00
N GLY A 297 -10.48 28.61 6.16
CA GLY A 297 -10.87 28.10 7.47
C GLY A 297 -10.27 26.74 7.85
N ARG A 298 -9.21 26.29 7.16
CA ARG A 298 -8.57 24.99 7.42
C ARG A 298 -7.13 25.15 7.84
N GLU A 299 -6.69 24.24 8.71
CA GLU A 299 -5.27 24.06 9.04
C GLU A 299 -4.45 23.70 7.80
N PRO A 300 -3.13 23.99 7.79
CA PRO A 300 -2.23 23.58 6.72
C PRO A 300 -2.38 22.10 6.40
N MET A 301 -2.61 21.76 5.13
CA MET A 301 -2.87 20.38 4.72
C MET A 301 -1.85 19.87 3.72
N MET A 302 -1.61 18.56 3.67
CA MET A 302 -0.70 17.99 2.68
C MET A 302 -1.20 18.22 1.26
N LEU A 303 -0.29 18.49 0.32
CA LEU A 303 -0.63 18.73 -1.09
C LEU A 303 -1.38 17.53 -1.74
N ALA A 304 -1.06 16.30 -1.32
CA ALA A 304 -1.78 15.10 -1.75
C ALA A 304 -3.25 15.07 -1.25
N VAL A 305 -3.51 15.64 -0.07
CA VAL A 305 -4.86 15.77 0.50
C VAL A 305 -5.63 16.85 -0.25
N LEU A 306 -4.99 17.96 -0.62
CA LEU A 306 -5.60 19.03 -1.41
C LEU A 306 -6.20 18.50 -2.73
N GLY A 307 -5.48 17.63 -3.45
CA GLY A 307 -6.01 17.02 -4.68
C GLY A 307 -7.30 16.22 -4.48
N ASN A 308 -7.43 15.53 -3.34
CA ASN A 308 -8.66 14.82 -2.99
C ASN A 308 -9.79 15.77 -2.57
N GLN A 309 -9.46 16.88 -1.87
CA GLN A 309 -10.44 17.89 -1.48
C GLN A 309 -11.00 18.63 -2.70
N LEU A 310 -10.14 18.96 -3.68
CA LEU A 310 -10.57 19.51 -4.97
C LEU A 310 -11.54 18.56 -5.67
N LYS A 311 -11.24 17.26 -5.72
CA LYS A 311 -12.15 16.29 -6.32
C LYS A 311 -13.53 16.29 -5.63
N LYS A 312 -13.57 16.30 -4.30
CA LYS A 312 -14.83 16.39 -3.53
C LYS A 312 -15.58 17.70 -3.82
N TYR A 313 -14.86 18.80 -3.94
CA TYR A 313 -15.42 20.10 -4.30
C TYR A 313 -16.07 20.06 -5.69
N GLN A 314 -15.39 19.50 -6.69
CA GLN A 314 -15.92 19.33 -8.05
C GLN A 314 -17.16 18.42 -8.07
N GLU A 315 -17.15 17.33 -7.30
CA GLU A 315 -18.32 16.43 -7.17
C GLU A 315 -19.51 17.14 -6.52
N LYS A 316 -19.29 17.92 -5.46
CA LYS A 316 -20.33 18.70 -4.78
C LYS A 316 -20.97 19.73 -5.73
N ASN A 317 -20.16 20.34 -6.59
CA ASN A 317 -20.61 21.30 -7.59
C ASN A 317 -21.04 20.65 -8.92
N GLN A 318 -21.18 19.32 -8.97
CA GLN A 318 -21.67 18.56 -10.13
C GLN A 318 -20.88 18.77 -11.42
N TRP A 319 -19.55 18.92 -11.32
CA TRP A 319 -18.70 19.09 -12.49
C TRP A 319 -18.68 17.80 -13.32
N LYS A 320 -18.76 17.95 -14.66
CA LYS A 320 -18.78 16.82 -15.63
C LYS A 320 -17.56 15.91 -15.50
N HIS A 321 -16.40 16.49 -15.21
CA HIS A 321 -15.14 15.78 -15.04
C HIS A 321 -14.51 16.19 -13.70
N THR A 322 -14.06 15.19 -12.93
CA THR A 322 -13.50 15.40 -11.58
C THR A 322 -12.09 14.85 -11.48
N GLY A 323 -11.34 15.35 -10.49
CA GLY A 323 -9.93 15.05 -10.27
C GLY A 323 -9.01 16.18 -10.71
N THR A 324 -7.77 16.13 -10.22
CA THR A 324 -6.77 17.19 -10.42
C THR A 324 -6.45 17.45 -11.89
N GLU A 325 -6.33 16.43 -12.74
CA GLU A 325 -6.09 16.62 -14.17
C GLU A 325 -7.25 17.36 -14.85
N ALA A 326 -8.49 16.96 -14.56
CA ALA A 326 -9.69 17.60 -15.10
C ALA A 326 -9.82 19.05 -14.62
N PHE A 327 -9.54 19.30 -13.34
CA PHE A 327 -9.48 20.64 -12.76
C PHE A 327 -8.50 21.53 -13.52
N LEU A 328 -7.25 21.07 -13.68
CA LEU A 328 -6.21 21.83 -14.36
C LEU A 328 -6.55 22.14 -15.81
N VAL A 329 -7.04 21.16 -16.57
CA VAL A 329 -7.46 21.38 -17.97
C VAL A 329 -8.61 22.37 -18.07
N MET A 330 -9.59 22.31 -17.14
CA MET A 330 -10.73 23.23 -17.12
C MET A 330 -10.30 24.69 -16.92
N HIS A 331 -9.24 24.91 -16.14
CA HIS A 331 -8.66 26.24 -15.92
C HIS A 331 -7.50 26.58 -16.88
N GLY A 332 -7.42 25.92 -18.04
CA GLY A 332 -6.48 26.27 -19.11
C GLY A 332 -5.04 25.79 -18.92
N PHE A 333 -4.75 24.97 -17.91
CA PHE A 333 -3.44 24.37 -17.75
C PHE A 333 -3.26 23.13 -18.63
N GLN A 334 -2.00 22.83 -18.99
CA GLN A 334 -1.67 21.61 -19.71
C GLN A 334 -1.93 20.37 -18.83
N LYS A 335 -2.35 19.24 -19.44
CA LYS A 335 -2.57 17.95 -18.75
C LYS A 335 -1.37 17.45 -17.93
N LYS A 336 -0.15 17.84 -18.33
CA LYS A 336 1.10 17.45 -17.66
C LYS A 336 1.50 18.41 -16.54
N SER A 337 0.81 19.52 -16.35
CA SER A 337 1.08 20.43 -15.24
C SER A 337 0.73 19.76 -13.93
N GLY A 338 1.63 19.81 -12.95
CA GLY A 338 1.33 19.37 -11.59
C GLY A 338 0.56 20.45 -10.84
N LEU A 339 -0.34 20.05 -9.92
CA LEU A 339 -1.15 20.97 -9.12
C LEU A 339 -0.30 22.00 -8.37
N LYS A 340 0.83 21.58 -7.79
CA LYS A 340 1.79 22.49 -7.14
C LYS A 340 2.21 23.63 -8.05
N LYS A 341 2.61 23.29 -9.27
CA LYS A 341 3.13 24.25 -10.25
C LYS A 341 2.03 25.20 -10.72
N ALA A 342 0.82 24.70 -10.89
CA ALA A 342 -0.34 25.52 -11.25
C ALA A 342 -0.70 26.54 -10.17
N ILE A 343 -0.73 26.11 -8.90
CA ILE A 343 -1.00 27.00 -7.76
C ILE A 343 0.09 28.06 -7.63
N LEU A 344 1.37 27.66 -7.64
CA LEU A 344 2.48 28.63 -7.59
C LEU A 344 2.45 29.61 -8.77
N SER A 345 2.03 29.18 -9.96
CA SER A 345 1.94 30.06 -11.12
C SER A 345 0.84 31.12 -11.03
N LYS A 346 -0.17 30.94 -10.17
CA LYS A 346 -1.35 31.82 -10.10
C LYS A 346 -1.55 32.50 -8.75
N MET A 347 -1.03 31.91 -7.68
CA MET A 347 -1.32 32.27 -6.30
C MET A 347 -0.06 32.36 -5.44
N GLU A 348 1.12 32.63 -6.02
CA GLU A 348 2.40 32.71 -5.29
C GLU A 348 2.35 33.66 -4.08
N ASN A 349 1.59 34.76 -4.22
CA ASN A 349 1.45 35.78 -3.18
C ASN A 349 0.39 35.44 -2.14
N GLU A 350 -0.41 34.40 -2.33
CA GLU A 350 -1.55 34.06 -1.47
C GLU A 350 -1.40 32.72 -0.74
N VAL A 351 -0.51 31.85 -1.20
CA VAL A 351 -0.29 30.54 -0.57
C VAL A 351 1.12 30.41 0.00
N ILE A 352 1.25 29.65 1.08
CA ILE A 352 2.53 29.15 1.58
C ILE A 352 2.58 27.65 1.32
N ILE A 353 3.68 27.16 0.74
CA ILE A 353 3.93 25.73 0.57
C ILE A 353 5.23 25.37 1.29
N GLU A 354 5.12 24.60 2.37
CA GLU A 354 6.24 24.26 3.26
C GLU A 354 6.59 22.77 3.21
N GLY A 355 7.78 22.43 3.69
CA GLY A 355 8.26 21.06 3.81
C GLY A 355 8.85 20.44 2.54
N VAL A 356 9.37 19.22 2.68
CA VAL A 356 10.07 18.47 1.63
C VAL A 356 9.16 17.45 0.97
N ALA A 357 9.24 17.31 -0.35
CA ALA A 357 8.49 16.28 -1.08
C ALA A 357 8.81 14.87 -0.53
N PRO A 358 7.80 14.00 -0.32
CA PRO A 358 6.39 14.14 -0.68
C PRO A 358 5.48 14.75 0.40
N ARG A 359 6.02 15.21 1.53
CA ARG A 359 5.29 15.68 2.72
C ARG A 359 5.06 17.19 2.75
N GLN A 360 4.88 17.81 1.58
CA GLN A 360 4.67 19.25 1.52
C GLN A 360 3.27 19.63 1.97
N THR A 361 3.16 20.66 2.80
CA THR A 361 1.91 21.25 3.27
C THR A 361 1.59 22.52 2.47
N ILE A 362 0.32 22.89 2.42
CA ILE A 362 -0.16 24.12 1.80
C ILE A 362 -1.21 24.78 2.69
N SER A 363 -1.12 26.10 2.82
CA SER A 363 -2.06 26.98 3.53
C SER A 363 -2.20 28.31 2.79
N LEU A 364 -3.26 29.07 3.10
CA LEU A 364 -3.37 30.47 2.68
C LEU A 364 -2.49 31.34 3.58
N LYS A 365 -1.80 32.32 2.99
CA LYS A 365 -1.15 33.41 3.74
C LYS A 365 -2.25 34.17 4.47
N MET A 366 -2.15 34.27 5.79
CA MET A 366 -3.00 35.19 6.54
C MET A 366 -2.65 36.59 6.04
N LYS A 367 -3.64 37.36 5.58
CA LYS A 367 -3.44 38.80 5.39
C LYS A 367 -3.12 39.34 6.76
N GLU A 368 -1.85 39.69 7.00
CA GLU A 368 -1.52 40.56 8.11
C GLU A 368 -2.39 41.80 7.89
N GLU A 369 -3.34 42.01 8.80
CA GLU A 369 -4.10 43.25 8.82
C GLU A 369 -3.05 44.34 9.00
N GLU A 370 -2.72 45.05 7.91
CA GLU A 370 -1.92 46.27 7.95
C GLU A 370 -2.64 47.18 8.93
N SER A 371 -2.15 47.20 10.17
CA SER A 371 -2.58 48.12 11.19
C SER A 371 -2.25 49.50 10.65
N VAL A 372 -3.27 50.20 10.19
CA VAL A 372 -3.25 51.61 9.85
C VAL A 372 -2.75 52.35 11.08
N HIS A 373 -1.45 52.66 11.12
CA HIS A 373 -0.92 53.67 12.01
C HIS A 373 -0.83 54.95 11.21
N GLU A 374 -1.73 55.86 11.56
CA GLU A 374 -1.85 57.19 11.00
C GLU A 374 -0.53 57.95 11.03
N GLU A 375 -0.22 58.46 9.86
CA GLU A 375 0.48 59.69 9.56
C GLU A 375 0.11 60.83 10.54
N THR A 376 1.05 61.32 11.36
CA THR A 376 1.06 62.75 11.74
C THR A 376 2.41 63.24 12.30
N VAL A 377 2.80 64.41 11.77
CA VAL A 377 3.73 65.44 12.27
C VAL A 377 5.22 65.33 11.88
N HIS A 378 5.50 65.99 10.76
CA HIS A 378 6.69 66.84 10.54
C HIS A 378 6.89 67.85 11.68
N VAL A 379 8.10 67.88 12.28
CA VAL A 379 8.76 69.12 12.72
C VAL A 379 10.25 69.03 12.41
N GLU A 380 10.73 70.06 11.72
CA GLU A 380 12.12 70.32 11.37
C GLU A 380 13.00 70.72 12.57
N THR A 381 14.31 70.50 12.37
CA THR A 381 15.47 71.21 12.94
C THR A 381 15.77 71.05 14.44
N VAL A 382 16.97 70.54 14.74
CA VAL A 382 18.15 71.35 15.10
C VAL A 382 19.39 70.41 15.18
N GLN A 383 20.49 70.91 14.65
CA GLN A 383 21.85 70.35 14.72
C GLN A 383 22.31 70.24 16.18
N ASP A 384 22.95 69.13 16.58
CA ASP A 384 24.20 69.27 17.33
C ASP A 384 25.08 68.02 17.22
N GLU A 385 26.37 68.29 17.14
CA GLU A 385 27.45 67.32 17.05
C GLU A 385 27.64 66.62 18.40
N THR A 386 27.65 65.29 18.44
CA THR A 386 28.48 64.58 19.41
C THR A 386 28.81 63.18 18.92
N VAL A 387 30.03 63.07 18.39
CA VAL A 387 30.73 61.79 18.21
C VAL A 387 30.96 61.20 19.60
N GLN A 388 30.12 60.26 20.01
CA GLN A 388 30.47 59.28 21.04
C GLN A 388 30.55 57.91 20.38
N GLU A 389 31.79 57.49 20.24
CA GLU A 389 32.28 56.15 19.94
C GLU A 389 31.68 55.17 20.97
N ALA A 390 30.50 54.64 20.63
CA ALA A 390 29.84 53.61 21.41
C ALA A 390 30.68 52.33 21.30
N THR A 391 31.37 52.05 22.40
CA THR A 391 32.16 50.84 22.63
C THR A 391 31.28 49.63 22.31
N LEU A 392 31.65 48.90 21.26
CA LEU A 392 31.15 47.56 20.93
C LEU A 392 31.24 46.69 22.19
N GLN A 393 30.14 46.54 22.91
CA GLN A 393 29.98 45.45 23.87
C GLN A 393 30.01 44.16 23.05
N GLU A 394 31.12 43.45 23.15
CA GLU A 394 31.28 42.08 22.70
C GLU A 394 30.08 41.27 23.18
N LYS A 395 29.19 40.94 22.25
CA LYS A 395 28.09 40.00 22.48
C LYS A 395 28.76 38.70 22.95
N PRO A 396 28.50 38.23 24.18
CA PRO A 396 29.17 37.05 24.70
C PRO A 396 28.98 35.92 23.70
N GLU A 397 30.08 35.40 23.16
CA GLU A 397 30.07 34.22 22.29
C GLU A 397 29.39 33.10 23.08
N GLU A 398 28.14 32.79 22.72
CA GLU A 398 27.41 31.68 23.32
C GLU A 398 28.26 30.43 23.08
N PRO A 399 28.62 29.68 24.14
CA PRO A 399 29.47 28.51 24.00
C PRO A 399 28.77 27.53 23.05
N LEU A 400 29.41 27.27 21.92
CA LEU A 400 28.99 26.27 20.94
C LEU A 400 28.89 24.92 21.66
N ILE A 401 27.66 24.49 21.97
CA ILE A 401 27.42 23.23 22.67
C ILE A 401 27.89 22.11 21.75
N GLU A 402 28.92 21.38 22.17
CA GLU A 402 29.41 20.23 21.43
C GLU A 402 28.36 19.11 21.46
N LEU A 403 27.86 18.73 20.28
CA LEU A 403 26.90 17.64 20.14
C LEU A 403 27.64 16.31 20.14
N ASN A 404 27.57 15.63 21.28
CA ASN A 404 28.20 14.33 21.49
C ASN A 404 27.22 13.34 22.16
N LEU A 405 27.70 12.13 22.46
CA LEU A 405 26.85 11.09 23.05
C LEU A 405 26.25 11.51 24.41
N GLN A 406 26.96 12.30 25.22
CA GLN A 406 26.44 12.80 26.48
C GLN A 406 25.30 13.79 26.26
N SER A 407 25.41 14.67 25.26
CA SER A 407 24.33 15.59 24.86
C SER A 407 23.07 14.83 24.45
N PHE A 408 23.21 13.72 23.73
CA PHE A 408 22.08 12.83 23.41
C PHE A 408 21.46 12.18 24.67
N GLN A 409 22.28 11.65 25.57
CA GLN A 409 21.80 11.03 26.80
C GLN A 409 21.05 12.03 27.69
N ALA A 410 21.63 13.22 27.90
CA ALA A 410 21.03 14.28 28.70
C ALA A 410 19.67 14.73 28.12
N ALA A 411 19.60 14.96 26.80
CA ALA A 411 18.36 15.32 26.14
C ALA A 411 17.28 14.22 26.23
N CYS A 412 17.67 12.94 26.11
CA CYS A 412 16.72 11.83 26.28
C CYS A 412 16.15 11.77 27.69
N ILE A 413 16.99 11.95 28.72
CA ILE A 413 16.57 11.94 30.13
C ILE A 413 15.64 13.13 30.40
N ALA A 414 15.99 14.33 29.90
CA ALA A 414 15.18 15.53 30.09
C ALA A 414 13.74 15.38 29.55
N VAL A 415 13.56 14.61 28.47
CA VAL A 415 12.23 14.42 27.86
C VAL A 415 11.47 13.18 28.36
N ILE A 416 12.14 12.19 28.98
CA ILE A 416 11.52 10.97 29.52
C ILE A 416 11.27 11.15 31.02
N ASN A 417 10.22 11.88 31.36
CA ASN A 417 9.76 12.09 32.74
C ASN A 417 8.53 11.24 33.11
N GLU A 418 7.90 10.58 32.14
CA GLU A 418 6.73 9.72 32.32
C GLU A 418 6.70 8.63 31.23
N PRO A 419 5.97 7.52 31.45
CA PRO A 419 5.77 6.50 30.41
C PRO A 419 5.12 7.08 29.15
N MET A 420 5.74 6.86 27.98
CA MET A 420 5.24 7.41 26.72
C MET A 420 5.45 6.50 25.51
N SER A 421 4.70 6.79 24.45
CA SER A 421 4.84 6.12 23.17
C SER A 421 6.10 6.56 22.42
N PRO A 422 6.60 5.78 21.45
CA PRO A 422 7.80 6.13 20.69
C PRO A 422 7.58 7.36 19.79
N ALA A 423 6.33 7.59 19.37
CA ALA A 423 5.96 8.77 18.60
C ALA A 423 6.02 10.04 19.47
N THR A 424 5.46 9.97 20.68
CA THR A 424 5.52 11.06 21.67
C THR A 424 6.96 11.38 22.04
N PHE A 425 7.77 10.36 22.31
CA PHE A 425 9.20 10.52 22.59
C PHE A 425 9.94 11.22 21.44
N ALA A 426 9.75 10.77 20.19
CA ALA A 426 10.41 11.38 19.04
C ALA A 426 10.01 12.84 18.83
N LEU A 427 8.75 13.20 19.13
CA LEU A 427 8.29 14.60 19.08
C LEU A 427 8.93 15.45 20.18
N ARG A 428 8.89 14.98 21.43
CA ARG A 428 9.49 15.72 22.58
C ARG A 428 10.99 15.89 22.42
N LEU A 429 11.70 14.83 22.02
CA LEU A 429 13.14 14.88 21.77
C LEU A 429 13.48 15.84 20.62
N GLY A 430 12.69 15.85 19.54
CA GLY A 430 12.87 16.79 18.43
C GLY A 430 12.68 18.24 18.86
N ALA A 431 11.61 18.52 19.61
CA ALA A 431 11.35 19.86 20.14
C ALA A 431 12.48 20.33 21.07
N HIS A 432 12.94 19.47 21.99
CA HIS A 432 14.05 19.78 22.89
C HIS A 432 15.37 20.00 22.12
N ALA A 433 15.65 19.17 21.11
CA ALA A 433 16.83 19.31 20.28
C ALA A 433 16.83 20.60 19.46
N SER A 434 15.67 21.03 18.95
CA SER A 434 15.59 22.29 18.20
C SER A 434 15.94 23.51 19.04
N VAL A 435 15.59 23.48 20.33
CA VAL A 435 15.99 24.52 21.29
C VAL A 435 17.50 24.50 21.51
N LEU A 436 18.11 23.31 21.68
CA LEU A 436 19.56 23.17 21.88
C LEU A 436 20.38 23.57 20.66
N CYS A 437 19.90 23.27 19.45
CA CYS A 437 20.64 23.46 18.20
C CYS A 437 20.28 24.78 17.47
N LEU A 438 19.42 25.63 18.05
CA LEU A 438 18.92 26.87 17.45
C LEU A 438 18.39 26.69 16.02
N SER A 439 17.88 25.50 15.69
CA SER A 439 17.44 25.12 14.34
C SER A 439 16.44 23.97 14.40
N GLU A 440 15.48 23.93 13.47
CA GLU A 440 14.52 22.83 13.42
C GLU A 440 15.19 21.51 13.07
N ILE A 441 15.24 20.59 14.05
CA ILE A 441 15.90 19.30 13.88
C ILE A 441 15.00 18.15 14.36
N SER A 442 14.91 17.10 13.55
CA SER A 442 14.20 15.90 13.96
C SER A 442 14.99 15.13 15.02
N ALA A 443 14.31 14.42 15.93
CA ALA A 443 14.97 13.57 16.93
C ALA A 443 15.98 12.58 16.35
N LYS A 444 15.73 12.07 15.13
CA LYS A 444 16.66 11.14 14.45
C LYS A 444 17.91 11.86 13.93
N GLU A 445 17.75 13.06 13.40
CA GLU A 445 18.88 13.87 12.93
C GLU A 445 19.73 14.35 14.12
N PHE A 446 19.08 14.79 15.20
CA PHE A 446 19.76 15.13 16.45
C PHE A 446 20.58 13.97 17.01
N ALA A 447 19.99 12.76 17.08
CA ALA A 447 20.71 11.57 17.52
C ALA A 447 21.96 11.31 16.63
N HIS A 448 21.82 11.48 15.31
CA HIS A 448 22.92 11.29 14.38
C HIS A 448 24.03 12.34 14.56
N GLN A 449 23.69 13.61 14.77
CA GLN A 449 24.67 14.66 15.09
C GLN A 449 25.41 14.38 16.40
N CYS A 450 24.75 13.72 17.36
CA CYS A 450 25.37 13.25 18.60
C CYS A 450 26.17 11.93 18.47
N GLY A 451 26.42 11.44 17.26
CA GLY A 451 27.24 10.25 17.00
C GLY A 451 26.49 8.92 16.97
N ILE A 452 25.16 8.91 17.02
CA ILE A 452 24.37 7.67 16.85
C ILE A 452 24.37 7.23 15.38
N ALA A 453 24.67 5.96 15.13
CA ALA A 453 24.70 5.41 13.78
C ALA A 453 23.36 5.59 13.03
N LYS A 454 23.40 6.10 11.78
CA LYS A 454 22.20 6.35 10.93
C LYS A 454 21.28 5.13 10.74
N SER A 455 21.85 3.93 10.83
CA SER A 455 21.14 2.64 10.70
C SER A 455 20.34 2.26 11.95
N TRP A 456 20.52 2.95 13.06
CA TRP A 456 19.83 2.64 14.31
C TRP A 456 18.48 3.34 14.38
N SER A 457 17.53 2.65 15.02
CA SER A 457 16.26 3.26 15.43
C SER A 457 16.44 3.95 16.78
N LEU A 458 15.64 4.97 17.07
CA LEU A 458 15.67 5.65 18.38
C LEU A 458 15.49 4.66 19.55
N LEU A 459 14.61 3.67 19.40
CA LEU A 459 14.43 2.62 20.41
C LEU A 459 15.68 1.76 20.62
N LYS A 460 16.43 1.49 19.54
CA LYS A 460 17.71 0.78 19.65
C LYS A 460 18.74 1.65 20.36
N SER A 461 18.79 2.95 20.05
CA SER A 461 19.70 3.89 20.70
C SER A 461 19.43 4.02 22.20
N LEU A 462 18.16 4.10 22.60
CA LEU A 462 17.76 4.10 24.01
C LEU A 462 18.23 2.83 24.74
N ARG A 463 17.96 1.64 24.17
CA ARG A 463 18.38 0.37 24.78
C ARG A 463 19.89 0.23 24.91
N THR A 464 20.65 0.74 23.95
CA THR A 464 22.12 0.65 24.01
C THR A 464 22.71 1.67 24.98
N HIS A 465 22.27 2.92 24.92
CA HIS A 465 22.98 4.04 25.56
C HIS A 465 22.32 4.55 26.84
N LEU A 466 21.10 4.10 27.16
CA LEU A 466 20.33 4.51 28.34
C LEU A 466 19.63 3.33 29.04
N SER A 467 20.10 2.09 28.89
CA SER A 467 19.47 0.92 29.54
C SER A 467 19.56 0.93 31.06
N ASP A 468 20.46 1.73 31.63
CA ASP A 468 20.64 1.96 33.06
C ASP A 468 19.70 3.04 33.63
N ARG A 469 18.97 3.77 32.78
CA ARG A 469 18.07 4.87 33.20
C ARG A 469 16.66 4.79 32.60
N VAL A 470 16.50 4.10 31.48
CA VAL A 470 15.25 4.05 30.69
C VAL A 470 14.89 2.60 30.38
N VAL A 471 13.64 2.24 30.68
CA VAL A 471 13.03 0.97 30.25
C VAL A 471 12.33 1.19 28.91
N VAL A 472 12.58 0.28 27.97
CA VAL A 472 11.89 0.23 26.67
C VAL A 472 11.20 -1.11 26.51
N ASP A 473 9.95 -1.19 26.98
CA ASP A 473 9.12 -2.39 26.87
C ASP A 473 8.40 -2.43 25.51
N GLY A 474 8.24 -3.61 24.91
CA GLY A 474 7.58 -3.79 23.61
C GLY A 474 8.44 -3.52 22.36
N ILE A 475 7.83 -3.53 21.17
CA ILE A 475 8.54 -3.46 19.88
C ILE A 475 7.85 -2.50 18.90
N GLY A 476 8.65 -1.66 18.24
CA GLY A 476 8.18 -0.77 17.18
C GLY A 476 7.30 0.32 17.75
N THR A 477 6.17 0.61 17.11
CA THR A 477 5.24 1.67 17.54
C THR A 477 4.45 1.34 18.80
N ALA A 478 4.41 0.07 19.21
CA ALA A 478 3.70 -0.39 20.40
C ALA A 478 4.62 -0.45 21.64
N ALA A 479 5.86 0.04 21.53
CA ALA A 479 6.76 0.07 22.67
C ALA A 479 6.37 1.20 23.64
N THR A 480 6.59 0.99 24.94
CA THR A 480 6.48 2.02 25.98
C THR A 480 7.89 2.37 26.45
N ILE A 481 8.17 3.67 26.53
CA ILE A 481 9.44 4.21 27.01
C ILE A 481 9.15 4.88 28.35
N ALA A 482 9.82 4.45 29.42
CA ALA A 482 9.61 4.97 30.77
C ALA A 482 10.94 5.14 31.52
N PRO A 483 11.04 6.07 32.48
CA PRO A 483 12.15 6.08 33.42
C PRO A 483 12.11 4.80 34.28
N ILE A 484 13.27 4.28 34.68
CA ILE A 484 13.35 3.05 35.50
C ILE A 484 12.58 3.19 36.81
N ASP A 485 12.59 4.37 37.43
CA ASP A 485 11.91 4.62 38.71
C ASP A 485 10.37 4.62 38.60
N SER A 486 9.83 4.57 37.38
CA SER A 486 8.38 4.53 37.10
C SER A 486 7.88 3.19 36.56
N ALA A 487 8.77 2.20 36.40
CA ALA A 487 8.48 0.92 35.74
C ALA A 487 8.05 -0.20 36.71
#